data_AF-A0AAE6M7N7-F1
#
_entry.id   AF-A0AAE6M7N7-F1
#
_cell.length_a   1.000
_cell.length_b   1.000
_cell.length_c   1.000
_cell.angle_alpha   90.00
_cell.angle_beta   90.00
_cell.angle_gamma   90.00
#
_symmetry.space_group_name_H-M   'P 1'
#
loop_
_entity.id
_entity.type
_entity.pdbx_description
1 polymer ?
#
loop_
_entity_poly.entity_id
_entity_poly.type
_entity_poly.pdbx_seq_one_letter_code
_entity_poly.pdbx_strand_id
1 'polypeptide(L)'
;MIITKNENFRNTAKPSVNFEYRLRPKTQEEAQYIKYLLKLKGYSCTDVGLPLDITKGTVLNVVSGRRRSRKVEAEIARLLGRSDWNEVVIEARLAVSNPAYRPTKKDIDEYKAEVAARFRERAEQKQRIIESLAPMREAVGAIKNQRR
;
A
#
# COMPACT_ATOMS: atom_id res chain seq x y z
N MET A 1 38.19 -5.91 -16.50
CA MET A 1 36.74 -6.19 -16.31
C MET A 1 36.12 -4.95 -15.68
N ILE A 2 35.50 -4.09 -16.48
CA ILE A 2 34.95 -2.81 -15.99
C ILE A 2 33.48 -3.05 -15.64
N ILE A 3 33.17 -3.07 -14.34
CA ILE A 3 31.78 -3.15 -13.85
C ILE A 3 31.20 -1.73 -13.92
N THR A 4 30.51 -1.42 -15.01
CA THR A 4 29.67 -0.23 -15.09
C THR A 4 28.52 -0.35 -14.10
N LYS A 5 28.57 0.45 -13.02
CA LYS A 5 27.45 0.64 -12.10
C LYS A 5 26.24 1.10 -12.91
N ASN A 6 25.18 0.31 -12.89
CA ASN A 6 23.93 0.57 -13.59
C ASN A 6 23.14 1.67 -12.85
N GLU A 7 23.68 2.89 -12.82
CA GLU A 7 23.00 4.11 -12.39
C GLU A 7 22.07 4.56 -13.52
N ASN A 8 20.88 3.94 -13.69
CA ASN A 8 19.77 4.57 -14.44
C ASN A 8 18.40 3.84 -14.37
N PHE A 9 18.17 2.94 -13.41
CA PHE A 9 16.89 2.20 -13.35
C PHE A 9 15.70 2.96 -12.73
N ARG A 10 15.79 4.27 -12.45
CA ARG A 10 14.76 4.98 -11.66
C ARG A 10 13.87 5.99 -12.38
N ASN A 11 14.12 6.41 -13.62
CA ASN A 11 13.45 7.62 -14.13
C ASN A 11 12.80 7.58 -15.53
N THR A 12 12.53 6.42 -16.14
CA THR A 12 11.89 6.38 -17.48
C THR A 12 10.64 5.50 -17.59
N ALA A 13 10.24 4.80 -16.53
CA ALA A 13 8.95 4.12 -16.54
C ALA A 13 7.84 5.16 -16.38
N LYS A 14 7.05 5.38 -17.45
CA LYS A 14 5.70 5.95 -17.32
C LYS A 14 5.03 5.24 -16.13
N PRO A 15 4.47 5.94 -15.14
CA PRO A 15 3.81 5.27 -14.02
C PRO A 15 2.78 4.32 -14.60
N SER A 16 2.83 3.05 -14.21
CA SER A 16 1.88 2.06 -14.71
C SER A 16 0.47 2.57 -14.46
N VAL A 17 -0.38 2.49 -15.48
CA VAL A 17 -1.80 2.88 -15.43
C VAL A 17 -2.54 2.19 -14.28
N ASN A 18 -2.00 1.07 -13.77
CA ASN A 18 -2.36 0.45 -12.51
C ASN A 18 -1.69 1.15 -11.33
N PHE A 19 -2.19 2.33 -10.94
CA PHE A 19 -1.85 2.92 -9.65
C PHE A 19 -2.49 2.05 -8.56
N GLU A 20 -1.80 0.98 -8.16
CA GLU A 20 -2.23 0.08 -7.09
C GLU A 20 -2.10 0.84 -5.76
N TYR A 21 -3.12 1.63 -5.41
CA TYR A 21 -3.19 2.26 -4.10
C TYR A 21 -3.29 1.14 -3.07
N ARG A 22 -2.35 1.12 -2.14
CA ARG A 22 -2.20 0.02 -1.21
C ARG A 22 -2.23 0.55 0.20
N LEU A 23 -3.31 0.27 0.91
CA LEU A 23 -3.54 0.72 2.25
C LEU A 23 -2.63 0.01 3.25
N ARG A 24 -2.43 0.66 4.38
CA ARG A 24 -1.81 0.07 5.57
C ARG A 24 -2.62 0.46 6.80
N PRO A 25 -2.63 -0.37 7.84
CA PRO A 25 -3.08 0.05 9.15
C PRO A 25 -2.31 1.30 9.59
N LYS A 26 -3.04 2.30 10.08
CA LYS A 26 -2.51 3.59 10.57
C LYS A 26 -2.44 3.63 12.09
N THR A 27 -3.35 2.93 12.77
CA THR A 27 -3.44 2.94 14.23
C THR A 27 -3.20 1.54 14.79
N GLN A 28 -2.94 1.48 16.10
CA GLN A 28 -2.74 0.21 16.78
C GLN A 28 -4.05 -0.56 16.88
N GLU A 29 -5.18 0.12 17.00
CA GLU A 29 -6.53 -0.45 17.05
C GLU A 29 -6.86 -1.16 15.73
N GLU A 30 -6.56 -0.55 14.58
CA GLU A 30 -6.74 -1.20 13.26
C GLU A 30 -5.91 -2.51 13.20
N ALA A 31 -4.67 -2.48 13.67
CA ALA A 31 -3.81 -3.66 13.72
C ALA A 31 -4.33 -4.75 14.66
N GLN A 32 -4.85 -4.37 15.84
CA GLN A 32 -5.42 -5.32 16.79
C GLN A 32 -6.73 -5.91 16.26
N TYR A 33 -7.54 -5.14 15.54
CA TYR A 33 -8.74 -5.65 14.91
C TYR A 33 -8.42 -6.71 13.84
N ILE A 34 -7.41 -6.49 13.00
CA ILE A 34 -6.95 -7.51 12.03
C ILE A 34 -6.49 -8.77 12.74
N LYS A 35 -5.72 -8.64 13.84
CA LYS A 35 -5.30 -9.79 14.65
C LYS A 35 -6.49 -10.52 15.28
N TYR A 36 -7.49 -9.77 15.72
CA TYR A 36 -8.73 -10.32 16.26
C TYR A 36 -9.49 -11.12 15.19
N LEU A 37 -9.62 -10.60 13.96
CA LEU A 37 -10.23 -11.32 12.86
C LEU A 37 -9.49 -12.63 12.53
N LEU A 38 -8.15 -12.59 12.51
CA LEU A 38 -7.34 -13.80 12.33
C LEU A 38 -7.59 -14.82 13.44
N LYS A 39 -7.64 -14.36 14.70
CA LYS A 39 -7.92 -15.21 15.87
C LYS A 39 -9.32 -15.83 15.80
N LEU A 40 -10.34 -15.08 15.38
CA LEU A 40 -11.69 -15.63 15.17
C LEU A 40 -11.73 -16.75 14.12
N LYS A 41 -10.80 -16.73 13.16
CA LYS A 41 -10.62 -17.78 12.15
C LYS A 41 -9.68 -18.90 12.59
N GLY A 42 -9.15 -18.84 13.81
CA GLY A 42 -8.23 -19.83 14.36
C GLY A 42 -6.76 -19.64 13.94
N TYR A 43 -6.39 -18.50 13.35
CA TYR A 43 -5.03 -18.26 12.87
C TYR A 43 -4.25 -17.32 13.79
N SER A 44 -3.00 -17.66 14.04
CA SER A 44 -1.98 -16.80 14.65
C SER A 44 -1.08 -16.16 13.57
N CYS A 45 -0.30 -15.15 13.95
CA CYS A 45 0.71 -14.59 13.04
C CYS A 45 1.83 -15.60 12.70
N THR A 46 2.01 -16.66 13.50
CA THR A 46 2.93 -17.75 13.15
C THR A 46 2.34 -18.59 12.01
N ASP A 47 1.05 -18.91 12.07
CA ASP A 47 0.36 -19.71 11.06
C ASP A 47 0.31 -19.01 9.71
N VAL A 48 0.15 -17.68 9.71
CA VAL A 48 0.25 -16.85 8.50
C VAL A 48 1.66 -16.91 7.88
N GLY A 49 2.69 -16.97 8.71
CA GLY A 49 4.09 -16.93 8.28
C GLY A 49 4.62 -18.26 7.79
N LEU A 50 4.16 -19.37 8.38
CA LEU A 50 4.62 -20.73 8.11
C LEU A 50 4.58 -21.12 6.60
N PRO A 51 3.47 -20.96 5.86
CA PRO A 51 3.43 -21.34 4.44
C PRO A 51 4.27 -20.43 3.54
N LEU A 52 4.74 -19.30 4.07
CA LEU A 52 5.53 -18.31 3.33
C LEU A 52 7.02 -18.36 3.67
N ASP A 53 7.45 -19.22 4.60
CA ASP A 53 8.78 -19.20 5.22
C ASP A 53 9.13 -17.81 5.80
N ILE A 54 8.16 -17.20 6.49
CA ILE A 54 8.30 -15.87 7.08
C ILE A 54 8.10 -15.93 8.59
N THR A 55 8.99 -15.29 9.33
CA THR A 55 8.89 -15.23 10.79
C THR A 55 7.67 -14.44 11.26
N LYS A 56 7.07 -14.88 12.38
CA LYS A 56 5.98 -14.19 13.08
C LYS A 56 6.23 -12.68 13.25
N GLY A 57 7.46 -12.28 13.58
CA GLY A 57 7.83 -10.87 13.76
C GLY A 57 7.66 -10.04 12.48
N THR A 58 7.95 -10.62 11.31
CA THR A 58 7.73 -9.96 10.02
C THR A 58 6.24 -9.81 9.73
N VAL A 59 5.45 -10.86 9.98
CA VAL A 59 3.99 -10.81 9.84
C VAL A 59 3.40 -9.71 10.74
N LEU A 60 3.83 -9.65 12.00
CA LEU A 60 3.37 -8.66 12.96
C LEU A 60 3.71 -7.23 12.51
N ASN A 61 4.90 -7.01 11.94
CA ASN A 61 5.26 -5.70 11.39
C ASN A 61 4.40 -5.30 10.18
N VAL A 62 3.93 -6.26 9.37
CA VAL A 62 2.98 -6.01 8.27
C VAL A 62 1.61 -5.65 8.82
N VAL A 63 1.09 -6.44 9.77
CA VAL A 63 -0.21 -6.22 10.42
C VAL A 63 -0.24 -4.89 11.18
N SER A 64 0.87 -4.47 11.79
CA SER A 64 0.99 -3.17 12.45
C SER A 64 1.27 -2.01 11.49
N GLY A 65 1.26 -2.23 10.16
CA GLY A 65 1.51 -1.19 9.15
C GLY A 65 2.96 -0.66 9.12
N ARG A 66 3.88 -1.26 9.87
CA ARG A 66 5.31 -0.86 9.98
C ARG A 66 6.14 -1.34 8.80
N ARG A 67 5.75 -2.47 8.19
CA ARG A 67 6.38 -3.03 6.99
C ARG A 67 5.34 -3.39 5.95
N ARG A 68 5.83 -3.67 4.74
CA ARG A 68 5.04 -3.91 3.54
C ARG A 68 5.55 -5.19 2.89
N SER A 69 4.67 -6.17 2.73
CA SER A 69 4.99 -7.44 2.05
C SER A 69 3.75 -7.94 1.31
N ARG A 70 3.81 -7.94 -0.03
CA ARG A 70 2.68 -8.38 -0.86
C ARG A 70 2.26 -9.82 -0.56
N LYS A 71 3.23 -10.71 -0.29
CA LYS A 71 2.97 -12.12 0.04
C LYS A 71 2.19 -12.26 1.35
N VAL A 72 2.63 -11.57 2.40
CA VAL A 72 1.96 -11.61 3.71
C VAL A 72 0.58 -10.96 3.65
N GLU A 73 0.48 -9.81 2.98
CA GLU A 73 -0.78 -9.08 2.81
C GLU A 73 -1.82 -9.91 2.05
N ALA A 74 -1.42 -10.58 0.97
CA ALA A 74 -2.28 -11.48 0.19
C ALA A 74 -2.70 -12.71 1.00
N GLU A 75 -1.77 -13.31 1.75
CA GLU A 75 -2.08 -14.47 2.58
C GLU A 75 -3.07 -14.13 3.70
N ILE A 76 -2.92 -12.97 4.35
CA ILE A 76 -3.90 -12.52 5.35
C ILE A 76 -5.27 -12.28 4.70
N ALA A 77 -5.32 -11.63 3.54
CA ALA A 77 -6.59 -11.42 2.83
C ALA A 77 -7.28 -12.74 2.49
N ARG A 78 -6.51 -13.72 1.98
CA ARG A 78 -6.98 -15.07 1.67
C ARG A 78 -7.55 -15.77 2.92
N LEU A 79 -6.80 -15.78 4.03
CA LEU A 79 -7.22 -16.41 5.29
C LEU A 79 -8.48 -15.79 5.89
N LEU A 80 -8.67 -14.48 5.70
CA LEU A 80 -9.85 -13.76 6.15
C LEU A 80 -11.03 -13.83 5.16
N GLY A 81 -10.84 -14.39 3.96
CA GLY A 81 -11.85 -14.43 2.91
C GLY A 81 -12.17 -13.04 2.37
N ARG A 82 -11.13 -12.23 2.12
CA ARG A 82 -11.21 -10.91 1.46
C ARG A 82 -10.54 -10.98 0.10
N SER A 83 -10.98 -10.15 -0.84
CA SER A 83 -10.43 -10.17 -2.20
C SER A 83 -8.99 -9.66 -2.24
N ASP A 84 -8.68 -8.67 -1.40
CA ASP A 84 -7.37 -8.04 -1.32
C ASP A 84 -7.11 -7.47 0.09
N TRP A 85 -5.88 -7.00 0.28
CA TRP A 85 -5.43 -6.39 1.52
C TRP A 85 -6.13 -5.06 1.84
N ASN A 86 -6.59 -4.32 0.82
CA ASN A 86 -7.28 -3.06 1.05
C ASN A 86 -8.60 -3.29 1.76
N GLU A 87 -9.37 -4.31 1.37
CA GLU A 87 -10.60 -4.68 2.07
C GLU A 87 -10.37 -4.99 3.54
N VAL A 88 -9.30 -5.73 3.87
CA VAL A 88 -8.92 -6.05 5.26
C VAL A 88 -8.67 -4.75 6.06
N VAL A 89 -7.92 -3.81 5.49
CA VAL A 89 -7.60 -2.54 6.17
C VAL A 89 -8.82 -1.62 6.27
N ILE A 90 -9.69 -1.62 5.26
CA ILE A 90 -10.92 -0.81 5.24
C ILE A 90 -11.88 -1.32 6.30
N GLU A 91 -12.13 -2.63 6.36
CA GLU A 91 -12.97 -3.24 7.39
C GLU A 91 -12.45 -2.91 8.79
N ALA A 92 -11.13 -3.04 9.01
CA ALA A 92 -10.53 -2.67 10.28
C ALA A 92 -10.72 -1.20 10.62
N ARG A 93 -10.54 -0.30 9.65
CA ARG A 93 -10.73 1.14 9.84
C ARG A 93 -12.18 1.49 10.18
N LEU A 94 -13.14 0.93 9.45
CA LEU A 94 -14.57 1.17 9.68
C LEU A 94 -15.01 0.62 11.06
N ALA A 95 -14.56 -0.58 11.43
CA ALA A 95 -14.90 -1.18 12.72
C ALA A 95 -14.29 -0.42 13.90
N VAL A 96 -13.08 0.13 13.76
CA VAL A 96 -12.46 0.96 14.80
C VAL A 96 -13.14 2.33 14.91
N SER A 97 -13.56 2.93 13.79
CA SER A 97 -14.25 4.21 13.79
C SER A 97 -15.63 4.15 14.44
N ASN A 98 -16.33 3.01 14.37
CA ASN A 98 -17.59 2.79 15.06
C ASN A 98 -17.69 1.34 15.60
N PRO A 99 -17.29 1.09 16.86
CA PRO A 99 -17.24 -0.25 17.44
C PRO A 99 -18.59 -0.97 17.56
N ALA A 100 -19.70 -0.24 17.60
CA ALA A 100 -21.06 -0.82 17.62
C ALA A 100 -21.54 -1.23 16.23
N TYR A 101 -20.81 -0.83 15.19
CA TYR A 101 -21.14 -1.08 13.80
C TYR A 101 -20.32 -2.25 13.26
N ARG A 102 -21.00 -3.17 12.56
CA ARG A 102 -20.33 -4.24 11.81
C ARG A 102 -20.29 -3.81 10.33
N PRO A 103 -19.11 -3.51 9.77
CA PRO A 103 -19.01 -3.10 8.38
C PRO A 103 -19.56 -4.18 7.46
N THR A 104 -20.45 -3.77 6.55
CA THR A 104 -20.98 -4.63 5.50
C THR A 104 -20.07 -4.57 4.27
N LYS A 105 -20.26 -5.50 3.34
CA LYS A 105 -19.53 -5.49 2.06
C LYS A 105 -19.75 -4.19 1.28
N LYS A 106 -20.99 -3.66 1.32
CA LYS A 106 -21.36 -2.41 0.67
C LYS A 106 -20.53 -1.23 1.20
N ASP A 107 -20.37 -1.12 2.53
CA ASP A 107 -19.61 -0.03 3.14
C ASP A 107 -18.12 -0.12 2.80
N ILE A 108 -17.59 -1.34 2.77
CA ILE A 108 -16.21 -1.58 2.36
C ILE A 108 -16.01 -1.13 0.91
N ASP A 109 -16.93 -1.48 0.01
CA ASP A 109 -16.83 -1.13 -1.41
C ASP A 109 -17.02 0.38 -1.65
N GLU A 110 -17.93 1.03 -0.93
CA GLU A 110 -18.11 2.49 -0.96
C GLU A 110 -16.85 3.22 -0.50
N TYR A 111 -16.30 2.83 0.66
CA TYR A 111 -15.05 3.39 1.16
C TYR A 111 -13.88 3.12 0.21
N LYS A 112 -13.83 1.93 -0.40
CA LYS A 112 -12.82 1.56 -1.39
C LYS A 112 -12.91 2.47 -2.62
N ALA A 113 -14.11 2.77 -3.11
CA ALA A 113 -14.33 3.67 -4.23
C ALA A 113 -13.92 5.12 -3.91
N GLU A 114 -14.30 5.63 -2.73
CA GLU A 114 -13.93 6.97 -2.24
C GLU A 114 -12.41 7.13 -2.15
N VAL A 115 -11.74 6.14 -1.53
CA VAL A 115 -10.27 6.13 -1.42
C VAL A 115 -9.63 6.08 -2.80
N ALA A 116 -10.11 5.22 -3.71
CA ALA A 116 -9.58 5.13 -5.06
C ALA A 116 -9.69 6.47 -5.80
N ALA A 117 -10.81 7.18 -5.66
CA ALA A 117 -11.01 8.50 -6.25
C ALA A 117 -10.00 9.53 -5.73
N ARG A 118 -9.81 9.61 -4.41
CA ARG A 118 -8.80 10.50 -3.78
C ARG A 118 -7.38 10.22 -4.25
N PHE A 119 -7.03 8.94 -4.44
CA PHE A 119 -5.71 8.57 -4.95
C PHE A 119 -5.52 8.98 -6.42
N ARG A 120 -6.55 8.83 -7.26
CA ARG A 120 -6.53 9.31 -8.66
C ARG A 120 -6.35 10.82 -8.73
N GLU A 121 -7.15 11.57 -7.99
CA GLU A 121 -7.07 13.03 -7.95
C GLU A 121 -5.66 13.50 -7.53
N ARG A 122 -5.07 12.88 -6.51
CA ARG A 122 -3.71 13.20 -6.07
C ARG A 122 -2.65 12.83 -7.11
N ALA A 123 -2.85 11.76 -7.87
CA ALA A 123 -1.95 11.37 -8.95
C ALA A 123 -2.02 12.38 -10.11
N GLU A 124 -3.22 12.80 -10.50
CA GLU A 124 -3.43 13.84 -11.51
C GLU A 124 -2.83 15.18 -11.07
N GLN A 125 -3.02 15.59 -9.81
CA GLN A 125 -2.43 16.79 -9.27
C GLN A 125 -0.89 16.76 -9.33
N LYS A 126 -0.29 15.62 -8.98
CA LYS A 126 1.17 15.44 -9.10
C LYS A 126 1.63 15.53 -10.55
N GLN A 127 0.87 14.95 -11.48
CA GLN A 127 1.20 14.99 -12.90
C GLN A 127 1.17 16.43 -13.43
N ARG A 128 0.14 17.22 -13.09
CA ARG A 128 0.05 18.65 -13.42
C ARG A 128 1.24 19.45 -12.88
N ILE A 129 1.69 19.15 -11.66
CA ILE A 129 2.88 19.79 -11.08
C ILE A 129 4.16 19.37 -11.81
N ILE A 130 4.29 18.11 -12.21
CA ILE A 130 5.46 17.64 -12.97
C ILE A 130 5.53 18.34 -14.34
N GLU A 131 4.38 18.45 -15.02
CA GLU A 131 4.26 19.13 -16.31
C GLU A 131 4.56 20.63 -16.20
N SER A 132 4.05 21.31 -15.16
CA SER A 132 4.34 22.73 -14.94
C SER A 132 5.81 23.01 -14.61
N LEU A 133 6.52 22.05 -14.02
CA LEU A 133 7.95 22.15 -13.73
C LEU A 133 8.85 21.73 -14.91
N ALA A 134 8.30 21.17 -16.00
CA ALA A 134 9.08 20.69 -17.13
C ALA A 134 9.95 21.78 -17.79
N PRO A 135 9.44 23.01 -18.06
CA PRO A 135 10.26 24.07 -18.67
C PRO A 135 11.44 24.49 -17.79
N MET A 136 11.24 24.52 -16.47
CA MET A 136 12.30 24.85 -15.51
C MET A 136 13.37 23.75 -15.47
N ARG A 137 12.99 22.47 -15.57
CA ARG A 137 13.94 21.36 -15.66
C ARG A 137 14.78 21.41 -16.94
N GLU A 138 14.16 21.76 -18.06
CA GLU A 138 14.85 21.95 -19.34
C GLU A 138 15.85 23.12 -19.27
N ALA A 139 15.43 24.26 -18.70
CA ALA A 139 16.31 25.41 -18.50
C ALA A 139 17.52 25.09 -17.60
N VAL A 140 17.30 24.39 -16.48
CA VAL A 140 18.40 23.94 -15.60
C VAL A 140 19.33 22.96 -16.31
N GLY A 141 18.80 22.06 -17.13
CA GLY A 141 19.58 21.15 -17.97
C GLY A 141 20.46 21.88 -18.98
N ALA A 142 19.90 22.89 -19.67
CA ALA A 142 20.64 23.71 -20.62
C ALA A 142 21.79 24.47 -19.96
N ILE A 143 21.57 25.09 -18.80
CA ILE A 143 22.61 25.79 -18.03
C ILE A 143 23.74 24.84 -17.61
N LYS A 144 23.40 23.61 -17.20
CA LYS A 144 24.38 22.62 -16.76
C LYS A 144 25.26 22.12 -17.92
N ASN A 145 24.69 22.03 -19.12
CA ASN A 145 25.42 21.64 -20.33
C ASN A 145 26.33 22.74 -20.86
N GLN A 146 26.02 24.02 -20.62
CA GLN A 146 26.89 25.16 -21.00
C GLN A 146 28.11 25.33 -20.08
N ARG A 147 28.11 24.72 -18.88
CA ARG A 147 29.20 24.80 -17.90
C ARG A 147 30.18 23.61 -17.96
N ARG A 148 30.03 22.73 -18.94
CA ARG A 148 30.94 21.61 -19.23
C ARG A 148 31.72 21.92 -20.50
#